data_AF-A0A433TNJ8-F1
#
_entry.id   AF-A0A433TNJ8-F1
#
_cell.length_a   1.000
_cell.length_b   1.000
_cell.length_c   1.000
_cell.angle_alpha   90.00
_cell.angle_beta   90.00
_cell.angle_gamma   90.00
#
_symmetry.space_group_name_H-M   'P 1'
#
loop_
_entity.id
_entity.type
_entity.pdbx_description
1 polymer ?
#
loop_
_entity_poly.entity_id
_entity_poly.type
_entity_poly.pdbx_seq_one_letter_code
_entity_poly.pdbx_strand_id
1 'polypeptide(L)'
;MSSEKFESLESDLNDIIETLHEGEKRLNAYNGEERKIAYRKAERKLEEANILVQDMEGEAKLAPVNYRTQMLGRIRHYRNDIDQLARNLKRGSGGGSRGADNFGFDRNERLETSNRAKLFQGHQSLQRASESIARSHQIAAETDQIGVEIIDELGTQRETIERARDRLEETDVNLGRSRGILKSMARRVTTDKLILALIIVVELAILGGITYWKFFS
;
A
#
# COMPACT_ATOMS: atom_id res chain seq x y z
N MET A 1 -8.84 6.71 -18.12
CA MET A 1 -8.40 5.55 -18.94
C MET A 1 -7.32 4.71 -18.25
N SER A 2 -6.20 5.26 -17.77
CA SER A 2 -5.15 4.45 -17.09
C SER A 2 -5.60 3.77 -15.78
N SER A 3 -6.47 4.43 -14.98
CA SER A 3 -6.98 3.84 -13.72
C SER A 3 -7.87 2.61 -13.93
N GLU A 4 -8.79 2.64 -14.89
CA GLU A 4 -9.72 1.53 -15.15
C GLU A 4 -9.00 0.27 -15.64
N LYS A 5 -7.98 0.44 -16.49
CA LYS A 5 -7.17 -0.68 -16.97
C LYS A 5 -6.35 -1.30 -15.85
N PHE A 6 -5.81 -0.47 -14.95
CA PHE A 6 -5.12 -0.96 -13.76
C PHE A 6 -6.06 -1.73 -12.82
N GLU A 7 -7.27 -1.24 -12.59
CA GLU A 7 -8.26 -1.91 -11.75
C GLU A 7 -8.71 -3.26 -12.34
N SER A 8 -8.86 -3.35 -13.67
CA SER A 8 -9.13 -4.63 -14.36
C SER A 8 -8.00 -5.62 -14.16
N LEU A 9 -6.74 -5.18 -14.38
CA LEU A 9 -5.57 -6.04 -14.17
C LEU A 9 -5.41 -6.45 -12.71
N GLU A 10 -5.75 -5.56 -11.77
CA GLU A 10 -5.76 -5.85 -10.33
C GLU A 10 -6.81 -6.92 -9.99
N SER A 11 -8.01 -6.86 -10.59
CA SER A 11 -9.03 -7.90 -10.43
C SER A 11 -8.54 -9.25 -10.95
N ASP A 12 -8.02 -9.29 -12.17
CA ASP A 12 -7.51 -10.52 -12.80
C ASP A 12 -6.36 -11.13 -11.98
N LEU A 13 -5.47 -10.29 -11.45
CA LEU A 13 -4.36 -10.74 -10.61
C LEU A 13 -4.85 -11.36 -9.30
N ASN A 14 -5.85 -10.74 -8.66
CA ASN A 14 -6.44 -11.26 -7.42
C ASN A 14 -7.10 -12.62 -7.64
N ASP A 15 -7.82 -12.81 -8.75
CA ASP A 15 -8.40 -14.10 -9.12
C ASP A 15 -7.32 -15.18 -9.29
N ILE A 16 -6.19 -14.84 -9.92
CA ILE A 16 -5.07 -15.77 -10.05
C ILE A 16 -4.45 -16.09 -8.68
N ILE A 17 -4.24 -15.10 -7.82
CA ILE A 17 -3.68 -15.30 -6.47
C ILE A 17 -4.61 -16.19 -5.63
N GLU A 18 -5.92 -15.96 -5.67
CA GLU A 18 -6.90 -16.80 -4.95
C GLU A 18 -6.83 -18.24 -5.44
N THR A 19 -6.84 -18.44 -6.76
CA THR A 19 -6.75 -19.80 -7.32
C THR A 19 -5.40 -20.47 -7.07
N LEU A 20 -4.32 -19.71 -6.90
CA LEU A 20 -3.00 -20.22 -6.51
C LEU A 20 -3.01 -20.67 -5.04
N HIS A 21 -3.60 -19.90 -4.13
CA HIS A 21 -3.77 -20.30 -2.74
C HIS A 21 -4.64 -21.55 -2.57
N GLU A 22 -5.74 -21.66 -3.33
CA GLU A 22 -6.53 -22.88 -3.37
C GLU A 22 -5.74 -24.07 -3.93
N GLY A 23 -4.98 -23.82 -5.00
CA GLY A 23 -4.10 -24.81 -5.63
C GLY A 23 -3.04 -25.33 -4.67
N GLU A 24 -2.41 -24.44 -3.89
CA GLU A 24 -1.41 -24.76 -2.87
C GLU A 24 -1.99 -25.65 -1.77
N LYS A 25 -3.18 -25.30 -1.25
CA LYS A 25 -3.90 -26.13 -0.25
C LYS A 25 -4.17 -27.54 -0.77
N ARG A 26 -4.62 -27.65 -2.03
CA ARG A 26 -4.88 -28.95 -2.68
C ARG A 26 -3.59 -29.72 -2.99
N LEU A 27 -2.50 -29.03 -3.29
CA LEU A 27 -1.18 -29.62 -3.56
C LEU A 27 -0.59 -30.37 -2.36
N ASN A 28 -0.99 -29.99 -1.14
CA ASN A 28 -0.63 -30.71 0.08
C ASN A 28 -1.47 -32.00 0.28
N ALA A 29 -2.63 -32.11 -0.39
CA ALA A 29 -3.50 -33.29 -0.33
C ALA A 29 -3.24 -34.30 -1.45
N TYR A 30 -2.69 -33.86 -2.60
CA TYR A 30 -2.40 -34.74 -3.74
C TYR A 30 -1.07 -35.47 -3.61
N ASN A 31 -1.02 -36.72 -4.08
CA ASN A 31 0.18 -37.56 -4.11
C ASN A 31 0.59 -37.93 -5.54
N GLY A 32 1.90 -38.12 -5.77
CA GLY A 32 2.43 -38.68 -7.02
C GLY A 32 2.13 -37.87 -8.30
N GLU A 33 1.47 -38.51 -9.26
CA GLU A 33 1.20 -37.98 -10.61
C GLU A 33 0.27 -36.75 -10.58
N GLU A 34 -0.80 -36.80 -9.78
CA GLU A 34 -1.75 -35.69 -9.61
C GLU A 34 -1.07 -34.45 -9.03
N ARG A 35 -0.15 -34.66 -8.09
CA ARG A 35 0.67 -33.60 -7.50
C ARG A 35 1.56 -32.93 -8.53
N LYS A 36 2.17 -33.71 -9.43
CA LYS A 36 3.03 -33.21 -10.50
C LYS A 36 2.24 -32.41 -11.55
N ILE A 37 1.02 -32.84 -11.88
CA ILE A 37 0.12 -32.11 -12.78
C ILE A 37 -0.34 -30.80 -12.13
N ALA A 38 -0.77 -30.85 -10.87
CA ALA A 38 -1.16 -29.67 -10.10
C ALA A 38 -0.01 -28.67 -9.94
N TYR A 39 1.21 -29.15 -9.71
CA TYR A 39 2.41 -28.32 -9.64
C TYR A 39 2.67 -27.57 -10.95
N ARG A 40 2.64 -28.25 -12.11
CA ARG A 40 2.81 -27.59 -13.41
C ARG A 40 1.71 -26.56 -13.69
N LYS A 41 0.48 -26.83 -13.23
CA LYS A 41 -0.63 -25.87 -13.36
C LYS A 41 -0.39 -24.64 -12.49
N ALA A 42 0.08 -24.81 -11.26
CA ALA A 42 0.44 -23.72 -10.36
C ALA A 42 1.63 -22.91 -10.91
N GLU A 43 2.63 -23.57 -11.49
CA GLU A 43 3.79 -22.92 -12.14
C GLU A 43 3.37 -22.02 -13.30
N ARG A 44 2.46 -22.49 -14.17
CA ARG A 44 1.89 -21.65 -15.25
C ARG A 44 1.12 -20.45 -14.72
N LYS A 45 0.35 -20.63 -13.65
CA LYS A 45 -0.40 -19.53 -13.02
C LYS A 45 0.51 -18.51 -12.34
N LEU A 46 1.63 -18.94 -11.77
CA LEU A 46 2.65 -18.03 -11.27
C LEU A 46 3.30 -17.22 -12.40
N GLU A 47 3.53 -17.83 -13.55
CA GLU A 47 4.03 -17.12 -14.74
C GLU A 47 3.00 -16.09 -15.23
N GLU A 48 1.72 -16.46 -15.30
CA GLU A 48 0.62 -15.56 -15.66
C GLU A 48 0.47 -14.38 -14.68
N ALA A 49 0.54 -14.65 -13.37
CA ALA A 49 0.52 -13.60 -12.34
C ALA A 49 1.70 -12.62 -12.49
N ASN A 50 2.90 -13.13 -12.82
CA ASN A 50 4.06 -12.27 -13.05
C ASN A 50 3.90 -11.37 -14.29
N ILE A 51 3.28 -11.89 -15.35
CA ILE A 51 2.97 -11.09 -16.56
C ILE A 51 1.97 -9.98 -16.21
N LEU A 52 0.89 -10.29 -15.48
CA LEU A 52 -0.08 -9.28 -15.06
C LEU A 52 0.54 -8.19 -14.18
N VAL A 53 1.43 -8.57 -13.25
CA VAL A 53 2.18 -7.59 -12.44
C VAL A 53 3.03 -6.68 -13.33
N GLN A 54 3.68 -7.22 -14.36
CA GLN A 54 4.48 -6.44 -15.30
C GLN A 54 3.59 -5.48 -16.14
N ASP A 55 2.41 -5.91 -16.55
CA ASP A 55 1.45 -5.08 -17.27
C ASP A 55 0.89 -3.97 -16.36
N MET A 56 0.61 -4.28 -15.09
CA MET A 56 0.21 -3.30 -14.07
C MET A 56 1.29 -2.25 -13.83
N GLU A 57 2.57 -2.65 -13.83
CA GLU A 57 3.70 -1.72 -13.74
C GLU A 57 3.77 -0.79 -14.96
N GLY A 58 3.53 -1.33 -16.15
CA GLY A 58 3.42 -0.55 -17.38
C GLY A 58 2.34 0.53 -17.29
N GLU A 59 1.15 0.15 -16.80
CA GLU A 59 0.04 1.10 -16.61
C GLU A 59 0.31 2.11 -15.48
N ALA A 60 0.94 1.69 -14.39
CA ALA A 60 1.29 2.58 -13.28
C ALA A 60 2.32 3.65 -13.72
N LYS A 61 3.26 3.31 -14.59
CA LYS A 61 4.22 4.27 -15.18
C LYS A 61 3.53 5.34 -16.02
N LEU A 62 2.41 5.02 -16.67
CA LEU A 62 1.61 5.95 -17.48
C LEU A 62 0.70 6.85 -16.62
N ALA A 63 0.47 6.50 -15.36
CA ALA A 63 -0.41 7.24 -14.46
C ALA A 63 0.23 8.54 -13.93
N PRO A 64 -0.59 9.54 -13.52
CA PRO A 64 -0.12 10.75 -12.85
C PRO A 64 0.56 10.43 -11.51
N VAL A 65 1.51 11.27 -11.08
CA VAL A 65 2.39 11.06 -9.91
C VAL A 65 1.65 10.66 -8.63
N ASN A 66 0.51 11.32 -8.34
CA ASN A 66 -0.29 11.04 -7.15
C ASN A 66 -0.86 9.62 -7.13
N TYR A 67 -1.32 9.11 -8.28
CA TYR A 67 -1.87 7.76 -8.41
C TYR A 67 -0.76 6.71 -8.55
N ARG A 68 0.33 7.07 -9.26
CA ARG A 68 1.49 6.21 -9.46
C ARG A 68 2.07 5.71 -8.14
N THR A 69 2.26 6.59 -7.15
CA THR A 69 2.81 6.20 -5.84
C THR A 69 1.93 5.16 -5.14
N GLN A 70 0.60 5.34 -5.18
CA GLN A 70 -0.34 4.39 -4.60
C GLN A 70 -0.35 3.05 -5.36
N MET A 71 -0.40 3.09 -6.70
CA MET A 71 -0.41 1.91 -7.57
C MET A 71 0.86 1.07 -7.41
N LEU A 72 2.04 1.71 -7.36
CA LEU A 72 3.32 1.03 -7.13
C LEU A 72 3.44 0.45 -5.70
N GLY A 73 2.77 1.06 -4.72
CA GLY A 73 2.63 0.47 -3.39
C GLY A 73 1.88 -0.87 -3.43
N ARG A 74 0.76 -0.93 -4.15
CA ARG A 74 -0.03 -2.16 -4.34
C ARG A 74 0.73 -3.22 -5.13
N ILE A 75 1.38 -2.83 -6.23
CA ILE A 75 2.23 -3.73 -7.04
C ILE A 75 3.31 -4.41 -6.18
N ARG A 76 3.96 -3.66 -5.27
CA ARG A 76 4.95 -4.24 -4.35
C ARG A 76 4.35 -5.27 -3.40
N HIS A 77 3.13 -5.04 -2.90
CA HIS A 77 2.42 -6.04 -2.09
C HIS A 77 2.20 -7.33 -2.88
N TYR A 78 1.65 -7.23 -4.10
CA TYR A 78 1.39 -8.39 -4.94
C TYR A 78 2.66 -9.15 -5.33
N ARG A 79 3.77 -8.47 -5.61
CA ARG A 79 5.07 -9.15 -5.83
C ARG A 79 5.51 -9.99 -4.63
N ASN A 80 5.41 -9.43 -3.42
CA ASN A 80 5.78 -10.16 -2.21
C ASN A 80 4.91 -11.40 -2.01
N ASP A 81 3.61 -11.31 -2.29
CA ASP A 81 2.67 -12.44 -2.20
C ASP A 81 3.01 -13.54 -3.22
N ILE A 82 3.26 -13.17 -4.48
CA ILE A 82 3.67 -14.10 -5.54
C ILE A 82 5.00 -14.78 -5.19
N ASP A 83 5.98 -14.05 -4.66
CA ASP A 83 7.26 -14.60 -4.22
C ASP A 83 7.09 -15.57 -3.05
N GLN A 84 6.19 -15.26 -2.11
CA GLN A 84 5.85 -16.16 -1.01
C GLN A 84 5.19 -17.45 -1.53
N LEU A 85 4.22 -17.33 -2.43
CA LEU A 85 3.56 -18.45 -3.10
C LEU A 85 4.56 -19.32 -3.88
N ALA A 86 5.46 -18.71 -4.64
CA ALA A 86 6.50 -19.42 -5.38
C ALA A 86 7.44 -20.21 -4.46
N ARG A 87 7.86 -19.61 -3.33
CA ARG A 87 8.68 -20.30 -2.32
C ARG A 87 7.95 -21.47 -1.68
N ASN A 88 6.67 -21.31 -1.35
CA ASN A 88 5.87 -22.38 -0.76
C ASN A 88 5.66 -23.53 -1.75
N LEU A 89 5.36 -23.21 -3.02
CA LEU A 89 5.21 -24.20 -4.08
C LEU A 89 6.51 -25.04 -4.24
N LYS A 90 7.66 -24.36 -4.28
CA LYS A 90 8.98 -25.00 -4.36
C LYS A 90 9.30 -25.89 -3.15
N ARG A 91 8.94 -25.45 -1.93
CA ARG A 91 9.07 -26.25 -0.71
C ARG A 91 8.19 -27.50 -0.76
N GLY A 92 6.98 -27.40 -1.29
CA GLY A 92 6.11 -28.55 -1.54
C GLY A 92 6.75 -29.58 -2.47
N SER A 93 7.34 -29.13 -3.59
CA SER A 93 7.99 -30.00 -4.58
C SER A 93 9.25 -30.71 -4.06
N GLY A 94 10.06 -30.04 -3.23
CA GLY A 94 11.35 -30.57 -2.76
C GLY A 94 11.30 -31.70 -1.72
N GLY A 95 10.12 -32.06 -1.21
CA GLY A 95 9.96 -33.08 -0.16
C GLY A 95 9.85 -34.53 -0.64
N GLY A 96 9.84 -34.79 -1.95
CA GLY A 96 9.47 -36.10 -2.51
C GLY A 96 10.59 -36.94 -3.13
N SER A 97 11.86 -36.54 -3.08
CA SER A 97 12.94 -37.29 -3.73
C SER A 97 14.24 -37.30 -2.93
N ARG A 98 14.15 -37.82 -1.71
CA ARG A 98 15.32 -38.34 -0.98
C ARG A 98 15.00 -39.74 -0.49
N GLY A 99 15.43 -40.73 -1.26
CA GLY A 99 15.59 -42.11 -0.80
C GLY A 99 14.54 -43.09 -1.31
N ALA A 100 14.81 -43.73 -2.45
CA ALA A 100 14.45 -45.13 -2.73
C ALA A 100 15.04 -45.54 -4.10
N ASP A 101 16.36 -45.47 -4.26
CA ASP A 101 17.03 -46.24 -5.31
C ASP A 101 17.25 -47.66 -4.77
N ASN A 102 16.45 -48.63 -5.22
CA ASN A 102 16.79 -50.04 -5.09
C ASN A 102 16.17 -50.91 -6.20
N PHE A 103 17.07 -51.55 -6.98
CA PHE A 103 16.90 -52.63 -7.98
C PHE A 103 16.08 -52.33 -9.25
N GLY A 104 16.46 -52.75 -10.46
CA GLY A 104 17.56 -53.56 -10.97
C GLY A 104 17.39 -53.77 -12.49
N PHE A 105 18.52 -53.96 -13.19
CA PHE A 105 18.65 -54.63 -14.50
C PHE A 105 17.80 -54.18 -15.70
N ASP A 106 18.20 -53.11 -16.40
CA ASP A 106 18.21 -53.04 -17.89
C ASP A 106 18.83 -51.73 -18.42
N ARG A 107 20.05 -51.42 -17.97
CA ARG A 107 20.50 -50.02 -17.86
C ARG A 107 21.31 -49.49 -19.05
N ASN A 108 21.85 -50.29 -19.98
CA ASN A 108 22.92 -49.73 -20.84
C ASN A 108 22.46 -49.04 -22.15
N GLU A 109 21.46 -49.53 -22.87
CA GLU A 109 21.10 -48.95 -24.19
C GLU A 109 20.06 -47.83 -24.15
N ARG A 110 19.14 -47.85 -23.18
CA ARG A 110 18.15 -46.76 -22.98
C ARG A 110 18.71 -45.56 -22.22
N LEU A 111 19.83 -45.72 -21.51
CA LEU A 111 20.46 -44.63 -20.77
C LEU A 111 21.11 -43.60 -21.69
N GLU A 112 21.73 -43.97 -22.80
CA GLU A 112 22.42 -42.98 -23.63
C GLU A 112 21.44 -42.02 -24.33
N THR A 113 20.36 -42.54 -24.92
CA THR A 113 19.31 -41.71 -25.52
C THR A 113 18.51 -40.93 -24.46
N SER A 114 18.23 -41.54 -23.30
CA SER A 114 17.58 -40.85 -22.18
C SER A 114 18.44 -39.74 -21.59
N ASN A 115 19.75 -39.97 -21.44
CA ASN A 115 20.67 -38.99 -20.88
C ASN A 115 20.88 -37.84 -21.85
N ARG A 116 20.99 -38.11 -23.16
CA ARG A 116 21.11 -37.05 -24.17
C ARG A 116 19.86 -36.18 -24.27
N ALA A 117 18.67 -36.77 -24.23
CA ALA A 117 17.41 -36.03 -24.19
C ALA A 117 17.24 -35.23 -22.88
N LYS A 118 17.62 -35.80 -21.73
CA LYS A 118 17.62 -35.10 -20.42
C LYS A 118 18.64 -33.96 -20.37
N LEU A 119 19.82 -34.13 -20.98
CA LEU A 119 20.83 -33.07 -21.08
C LEU A 119 20.38 -31.95 -22.01
N PHE A 120 19.77 -32.27 -23.15
CA PHE A 120 19.20 -31.25 -24.06
C PHE A 120 18.05 -30.48 -23.40
N GLN A 121 17.17 -31.20 -22.69
CA GLN A 121 16.07 -30.60 -21.93
C GLN A 121 16.58 -29.79 -20.74
N GLY A 122 17.63 -30.27 -20.06
CA GLY A 122 18.36 -29.56 -19.01
C GLY A 122 18.94 -28.27 -19.55
N HIS A 123 19.62 -28.31 -20.69
CA HIS A 123 20.22 -27.14 -21.32
C HIS A 123 19.18 -26.11 -21.77
N GLN A 124 18.05 -26.55 -22.35
CA GLN A 124 16.94 -25.64 -22.66
C GLN A 124 16.32 -25.04 -21.40
N SER A 125 16.15 -25.81 -20.34
CA SER A 125 15.61 -25.31 -19.08
C SER A 125 16.54 -24.30 -18.42
N LEU A 126 17.85 -24.53 -18.51
CA LEU A 126 18.89 -23.66 -17.97
C LEU A 126 19.00 -22.37 -18.79
N GLN A 127 18.91 -22.46 -20.12
CA GLN A 127 18.89 -21.29 -21.00
C GLN A 127 17.64 -20.43 -20.77
N ARG A 128 16.46 -21.05 -20.60
CA ARG A 128 15.24 -20.34 -20.19
C ARG A 128 15.35 -19.72 -18.81
N ALA A 129 15.93 -20.43 -17.84
CA ALA A 129 16.18 -19.89 -16.51
C ALA A 129 17.17 -18.71 -16.55
N SER A 130 18.20 -18.78 -17.39
CA SER A 130 19.18 -17.71 -17.56
C SER A 130 18.57 -16.47 -18.21
N GLU A 131 17.75 -16.64 -19.25
CA GLU A 131 16.99 -15.53 -19.85
C GLU A 131 15.99 -14.94 -18.86
N SER A 132 15.31 -15.78 -18.08
CA SER A 132 14.42 -15.33 -17.02
C SER A 132 15.17 -14.49 -15.98
N ILE A 133 16.34 -14.95 -15.53
CA ILE A 133 17.19 -14.22 -14.56
C ILE A 133 17.66 -12.89 -15.14
N ALA A 134 18.08 -12.86 -16.41
CA ALA A 134 18.51 -11.63 -17.06
C ALA A 134 17.36 -10.61 -17.14
N ARG A 135 16.15 -11.06 -17.49
CA ARG A 135 14.94 -10.22 -17.46
C ARG A 135 14.61 -9.74 -16.04
N SER A 136 14.66 -10.64 -15.05
CA SER A 136 14.46 -10.27 -13.64
C SER A 136 15.47 -9.23 -13.16
N HIS A 137 16.73 -9.31 -13.59
CA HIS A 137 17.75 -8.32 -13.25
C HIS A 137 17.46 -6.94 -13.84
N GLN A 138 17.03 -6.89 -15.11
CA GLN A 138 16.66 -5.63 -15.75
C GLN A 138 15.44 -5.00 -15.06
N ILE A 139 14.41 -5.81 -14.79
CA ILE A 139 13.20 -5.37 -14.08
C ILE A 139 13.54 -4.90 -12.67
N ALA A 140 14.44 -5.59 -11.96
CA ALA A 140 14.89 -5.19 -10.63
C ALA A 140 15.62 -3.83 -10.69
N ALA A 141 16.49 -3.60 -11.67
CA ALA A 141 17.17 -2.32 -11.83
C ALA A 141 16.19 -1.16 -12.13
N GLU A 142 15.19 -1.40 -12.99
CA GLU A 142 14.11 -0.42 -13.21
C GLU A 142 13.28 -0.18 -11.94
N THR A 143 13.02 -1.23 -11.17
CA THR A 143 12.30 -1.13 -9.90
C THR A 143 13.09 -0.35 -8.85
N ASP A 144 14.41 -0.52 -8.78
CA ASP A 144 15.29 0.25 -7.88
C ASP A 144 15.26 1.74 -8.23
N GLN A 145 15.29 2.08 -9.52
CA GLN A 145 15.22 3.47 -9.97
C GLN A 145 13.87 4.11 -9.61
N ILE A 146 12.77 3.38 -9.77
CA ILE A 146 11.45 3.80 -9.31
C ILE A 146 11.41 3.91 -7.78
N GLY A 147 12.09 3.01 -7.06
CA GLY A 147 12.22 3.03 -5.60
C GLY A 147 12.91 4.31 -5.10
N VAL A 148 13.96 4.78 -5.80
CA VAL A 148 14.64 6.04 -5.49
C VAL A 148 13.71 7.24 -5.70
N GLU A 149 12.98 7.29 -6.83
CA GLU A 149 11.99 8.35 -7.10
C GLU A 149 10.91 8.41 -6.02
N ILE A 150 10.46 7.25 -5.53
CA ILE A 150 9.49 7.17 -4.43
C ILE A 150 10.08 7.67 -3.10
N ILE A 151 11.34 7.36 -2.79
CA ILE A 151 11.97 7.82 -1.54
C ILE A 151 12.08 9.36 -1.56
N ASP A 152 12.44 9.93 -2.70
CA ASP A 152 12.51 11.39 -2.88
C ASP A 152 11.13 12.03 -2.66
N GLU A 153 10.09 11.49 -3.30
CA GLU A 153 8.70 11.94 -3.16
C GLU A 153 8.15 11.76 -1.73
N LEU A 154 8.48 10.67 -1.04
CA LEU A 154 8.13 10.50 0.37
C LEU A 154 8.83 11.55 1.25
N GLY A 155 10.04 11.97 0.87
CA GLY A 155 10.75 13.08 1.48
C GLY A 155 10.01 14.41 1.31
N THR A 156 9.58 14.74 0.09
CA THR A 156 8.84 15.98 -0.20
C THR A 156 7.47 16.00 0.49
N GLN A 157 6.77 14.86 0.54
CA GLN A 157 5.51 14.72 1.26
C GLN A 157 5.70 14.87 2.77
N ARG A 158 6.76 14.28 3.34
CA ARG A 158 7.11 14.47 4.76
C ARG A 158 7.33 15.94 5.07
N GLU A 159 8.10 16.64 4.24
CA GLU A 159 8.37 18.07 4.41
C GLU A 159 7.07 18.90 4.33
N THR A 160 6.14 18.52 3.46
CA THR A 160 4.82 19.15 3.36
C THR A 160 3.99 18.94 4.63
N ILE A 161 4.01 17.73 5.20
CA ILE A 161 3.33 17.42 6.47
C ILE A 161 3.96 18.19 7.64
N GLU A 162 5.29 18.27 7.68
CA GLU A 162 6.02 19.04 8.70
C GLU A 162 5.64 20.53 8.62
N ARG A 163 5.66 21.14 7.42
CA ARG A 163 5.19 22.52 7.22
C ARG A 163 3.72 22.72 7.59
N ALA A 164 2.86 21.74 7.31
CA ALA A 164 1.45 21.82 7.69
C ALA A 164 1.26 21.75 9.21
N ARG A 165 2.05 20.93 9.90
CA ARG A 165 2.09 20.88 11.38
C ARG A 165 2.59 22.19 11.97
N ASP A 166 3.68 22.76 11.44
CA ASP A 166 4.21 24.04 11.90
C ASP A 166 3.18 25.17 11.77
N ARG A 167 2.47 25.22 10.63
CA ARG A 167 1.38 26.19 10.40
C ARG A 167 0.20 25.98 11.36
N LEU A 168 -0.12 24.74 11.70
CA LEU A 168 -1.18 24.44 12.67
C LEU A 168 -0.77 24.89 14.08
N GLU A 169 0.47 24.65 14.49
CA GLU A 169 1.00 25.12 15.77
C GLU A 169 1.03 26.67 15.82
N GLU A 170 1.47 27.32 14.76
CA GLU A 170 1.42 28.79 14.64
C GLU A 170 -0.03 29.32 14.70
N THR A 171 -0.97 28.62 14.05
CA THR A 171 -2.39 28.98 14.08
C THR A 171 -2.97 28.84 15.49
N ASP A 172 -2.59 27.81 16.26
CA ASP A 172 -3.05 27.61 17.64
C ASP A 172 -2.52 28.72 18.57
N VAL A 173 -1.25 29.13 18.39
CA VAL A 173 -0.66 30.28 19.10
C VAL A 173 -1.41 31.58 18.76
N ASN A 174 -1.73 31.81 17.48
CA ASN A 174 -2.48 32.98 17.03
C ASN A 174 -3.94 32.97 17.50
N LEU A 175 -4.58 31.78 17.60
CA LEU A 175 -5.90 31.61 18.21
C LEU A 175 -5.87 31.96 19.69
N GLY A 176 -4.83 31.54 20.42
CA GLY A 176 -4.60 31.89 21.81
C GLY A 176 -4.50 33.41 22.04
N ARG A 177 -3.71 34.12 21.21
CA ARG A 177 -3.62 35.59 21.25
C ARG A 177 -4.94 36.27 20.93
N SER A 178 -5.66 35.79 19.91
CA SER A 178 -6.96 36.33 19.52
C SER A 178 -8.00 36.18 20.64
N ARG A 179 -8.00 35.04 21.35
CA ARG A 179 -8.87 34.80 22.52
C ARG A 179 -8.53 35.76 23.68
N GLY A 180 -7.26 36.08 23.88
CA GLY A 180 -6.83 37.10 24.84
C GLY A 180 -7.35 38.51 24.52
N ILE A 181 -7.26 38.92 23.25
CA ILE A 181 -7.78 40.21 22.78
C ILE A 181 -9.30 40.26 22.93
N LEU A 182 -10.02 39.24 22.49
CA LEU A 182 -11.48 39.15 22.63
C LEU A 182 -11.92 39.22 24.09
N LYS A 183 -11.22 38.55 25.01
CA LYS A 183 -11.50 38.63 26.46
C LYS A 183 -11.30 40.05 26.99
N SER A 184 -10.28 40.77 26.51
CA SER A 184 -10.04 42.16 26.91
C SER A 184 -11.12 43.13 26.39
N MET A 185 -11.57 42.93 25.14
CA MET A 185 -12.68 43.69 24.55
C MET A 185 -13.99 43.41 25.28
N ALA A 186 -14.30 42.14 25.55
CA ALA A 186 -15.49 41.75 26.29
C ALA A 186 -15.55 42.37 27.69
N ARG A 187 -14.40 42.46 28.37
CA ARG A 187 -14.31 43.10 29.69
C ARG A 187 -14.56 44.60 29.63
N ARG A 188 -13.98 45.30 28.63
CA ARG A 188 -14.24 46.74 28.43
C ARG A 188 -15.72 47.01 28.17
N VAL A 189 -16.33 46.24 27.26
CA VAL A 189 -17.77 46.38 26.94
C VAL A 189 -18.66 46.10 28.14
N THR A 190 -18.33 45.11 28.99
CA THR A 190 -19.11 44.85 30.21
C THR A 190 -18.95 45.96 31.25
N THR A 191 -17.73 46.49 31.45
CA THR A 191 -17.52 47.65 32.33
C THR A 191 -18.27 48.89 31.84
N ASP A 192 -18.22 49.20 30.55
CA ASP A 192 -18.92 50.35 29.97
C ASP A 192 -20.45 50.21 30.15
N LYS A 193 -21.00 49.01 29.93
CA LYS A 193 -22.43 48.73 30.18
C LYS A 193 -22.82 48.87 31.65
N LEU A 194 -21.97 48.43 32.58
CA LEU A 194 -22.23 48.55 34.02
C LEU A 194 -22.20 50.01 34.48
N ILE A 195 -21.26 50.81 33.96
CA ILE A 195 -21.21 52.26 34.24
C ILE A 195 -22.47 52.94 33.73
N LEU A 196 -22.90 52.63 32.51
CA LEU A 196 -24.13 53.18 31.94
C LEU A 196 -25.36 52.82 32.79
N ALA A 197 -25.48 51.57 33.22
CA ALA A 197 -26.59 51.12 34.06
C ALA A 197 -26.59 51.84 35.43
N LEU A 198 -25.43 52.07 36.03
CA LEU A 198 -25.28 52.82 37.28
C LEU A 198 -25.81 54.25 37.14
N ILE A 199 -25.43 54.95 36.07
CA ILE A 199 -25.86 56.33 35.81
C ILE A 199 -27.40 56.41 35.72
N ILE A 200 -28.02 55.51 34.96
CA ILE A 200 -29.49 55.46 34.82
C ILE A 200 -30.19 55.24 36.17
N VAL A 201 -29.66 54.33 37.00
CA VAL A 201 -30.22 54.08 38.35
C VAL A 201 -30.12 55.32 39.23
N VAL A 202 -28.99 56.03 39.19
CA VAL A 202 -28.78 57.26 39.96
C VAL A 202 -29.75 58.36 39.51
N GLU A 203 -29.93 58.56 38.20
CA GLU A 203 -30.89 59.53 37.66
C GLU A 203 -32.33 59.23 38.10
N LEU A 204 -32.75 57.96 38.05
CA LEU A 204 -34.08 57.55 38.51
C LEU A 204 -34.26 57.76 40.02
N ALA A 205 -33.22 57.51 40.82
CA ALA A 205 -33.27 57.75 42.27
C ALA A 205 -33.43 59.25 42.60
N ILE A 206 -32.73 60.13 41.89
CA ILE A 206 -32.86 61.59 42.06
C ILE A 206 -34.26 62.06 41.65
N LEU A 207 -34.75 61.64 40.48
CA LEU A 207 -36.09 61.98 40.00
C LEU A 207 -37.19 61.46 40.95
N GLY A 208 -37.05 60.23 41.44
CA GLY A 208 -37.95 59.65 42.43
C GLY A 208 -37.92 60.42 43.76
N GLY A 209 -36.74 60.80 44.23
CA GLY A 209 -36.58 61.60 45.44
C GLY A 209 -37.25 62.98 45.34
N ILE A 210 -37.06 63.68 44.21
CA ILE A 210 -37.68 65.00 43.98
C ILE A 210 -39.20 64.88 43.90
N THR A 211 -39.72 63.89 43.17
CA THR A 211 -41.18 63.72 43.04
C THR A 211 -41.82 63.35 44.37
N TYR A 212 -41.17 62.49 45.18
CA TYR A 212 -41.62 62.16 46.53
C TYR A 212 -41.64 63.39 47.44
N TRP A 213 -40.58 64.20 47.44
CA TRP A 213 -40.50 65.41 48.25
C TRP A 213 -41.57 66.44 47.86
N LYS A 214 -41.80 66.64 46.56
CA LYS A 214 -42.82 67.56 46.04
C LYS A 214 -44.26 67.09 46.26
N PHE A 215 -44.50 65.77 46.31
CA PHE A 215 -45.84 65.23 46.53
C PHE A 215 -46.21 65.17 48.02
N PHE A 216 -45.22 65.02 48.90
CA PHE A 216 -45.44 64.90 50.34
C PHE A 216 -45.20 66.22 51.12
N SER A 217 -44.63 67.25 50.49
CA SER A 217 -44.52 68.62 51.02
C SER A 217 -45.42 69.59 50.25
#